data_AF-A0A811Z3C8-F1
#
_entry.id   AF-A0A811Z3C8-F1
#
_cell.length_a   1.000
_cell.length_b   1.000
_cell.length_c   1.000
_cell.angle_alpha   90.00
_cell.angle_beta   90.00
_cell.angle_gamma   90.00
#
_symmetry.space_group_name_H-M   'P 1'
#
loop_
_entity.id
_entity.type
_entity.pdbx_description
1 polymer ?
#
loop_
_entity_poly.entity_id
_entity_poly.type
_entity_poly.pdbx_seq_one_letter_code
_entity_poly.pdbx_strand_id
1 'polypeptide(L)'
;MQYWPFSASDLYNWKTHNPSFSQDPQALTRLIESILLTHQPTWDDRQQLLQTLLTTEERQRVYLEAPKNVPGADGRPTRLPNEIEDVFPLVRPTWDYDTVAGRERLPLYRQVLLAGLKGAGRRPTNLAKVRAIVQGKEETPAGFLQRLIEGYRMYTPFDPLAEDRQPDVIMSFIGQSASDIRNKLQRLEGLQGYTLQDLVKEAEKVFNK
;
A
#
# COMPACT_ATOMS: atom_id res chain seq x y z
N MET A 1 -10.73 -23.78 22.60
CA MET A 1 -10.91 -22.32 22.50
C MET A 1 -12.39 -22.03 22.34
N GLN A 2 -12.89 -20.98 22.97
CA GLN A 2 -14.26 -20.52 22.79
C GLN A 2 -14.30 -19.62 21.53
N TYR A 3 -15.23 -19.85 20.60
CA TYR A 3 -15.43 -19.05 19.36
C TYR A 3 -16.43 -17.88 19.51
N TRP A 4 -15.96 -16.64 19.32
CA TRP A 4 -16.73 -15.40 19.47
C TRP A 4 -16.75 -14.68 18.11
N PRO A 5 -17.92 -14.55 17.44
CA PRO A 5 -18.01 -13.79 16.19
C PRO A 5 -17.79 -12.29 16.44
N PHE A 6 -17.45 -11.56 15.38
CA PHE A 6 -17.41 -10.10 15.45
C PHE A 6 -18.80 -9.52 15.74
N SER A 7 -18.87 -8.54 16.62
CA SER A 7 -20.11 -7.79 16.79
C SER A 7 -20.32 -6.83 15.62
N ALA A 8 -21.59 -6.52 15.30
CA ALA A 8 -21.91 -5.50 14.29
C ALA A 8 -21.31 -4.13 14.65
N SER A 9 -21.23 -3.82 15.95
CA SER A 9 -20.62 -2.59 16.46
C SER A 9 -19.12 -2.55 16.18
N ASP A 10 -18.39 -3.64 16.40
CA ASP A 10 -16.94 -3.68 16.12
C ASP A 10 -16.68 -3.47 14.63
N LEU A 11 -17.41 -4.19 13.78
CA LEU A 11 -17.33 -4.08 12.32
C LEU A 11 -17.60 -2.65 11.84
N TYR A 12 -18.64 -2.00 12.37
CA TYR A 12 -18.97 -0.63 12.02
C TYR A 12 -17.91 0.36 12.54
N ASN A 13 -17.44 0.19 13.78
CA ASN A 13 -16.41 1.03 14.39
C ASN A 13 -15.09 0.97 13.62
N TRP A 14 -14.63 -0.23 13.24
CA TRP A 14 -13.43 -0.39 12.42
C TRP A 14 -13.59 0.27 11.05
N LYS A 15 -14.77 0.15 10.42
CA LYS A 15 -15.03 0.77 9.13
C LYS A 15 -15.06 2.30 9.20
N THR A 16 -15.67 2.88 10.23
CA THR A 16 -15.87 4.34 10.31
C THR A 16 -14.63 5.10 10.79
N HIS A 17 -13.78 4.49 11.61
CA HIS A 17 -12.61 5.16 12.19
C HIS A 17 -11.31 4.93 11.40
N ASN A 18 -11.38 4.27 10.24
CA ASN A 18 -10.21 4.00 9.40
C ASN A 18 -10.45 4.47 7.97
N PRO A 19 -9.39 4.87 7.24
CA PRO A 19 -9.51 5.22 5.82
C PRO A 19 -9.98 4.02 5.01
N SER A 20 -10.68 4.29 3.91
CA SER A 20 -10.99 3.24 2.93
C SER A 20 -9.71 2.65 2.34
N PHE A 21 -9.78 1.42 1.84
CA PHE A 21 -8.62 0.76 1.26
C PHE A 21 -8.05 1.55 0.08
N SER A 22 -8.90 2.14 -0.76
CA SER A 22 -8.43 3.00 -1.85
C SER A 22 -7.79 4.30 -1.37
N GLN A 23 -8.16 4.85 -0.22
CA GLN A 23 -7.50 6.05 0.34
C GLN A 23 -6.12 5.73 0.90
N ASP A 24 -6.04 4.76 1.81
CA ASP A 24 -4.79 4.31 2.42
C ASP A 24 -4.78 2.78 2.60
N PRO A 25 -4.32 2.03 1.59
CA PRO A 25 -4.26 0.59 1.65
C PRO A 25 -3.36 0.07 2.79
N GLN A 26 -2.33 0.83 3.17
CA GLN A 26 -1.38 0.42 4.21
C GLN A 26 -2.01 0.51 5.60
N ALA A 27 -2.70 1.61 5.90
CA ALA A 27 -3.42 1.77 7.16
C ALA A 27 -4.48 0.67 7.33
N LEU A 28 -5.31 0.42 6.31
CA LEU A 28 -6.35 -0.60 6.42
C LEU A 28 -5.77 -2.02 6.45
N THR A 29 -4.67 -2.30 5.74
CA THR A 29 -3.98 -3.60 5.85
C THR A 29 -3.45 -3.84 7.26
N ARG A 30 -2.85 -2.83 7.92
CA ARG A 30 -2.38 -2.94 9.31
C ARG A 30 -3.52 -3.18 10.30
N LEU A 31 -4.66 -2.53 10.09
CA LEU A 31 -5.86 -2.78 10.88
C LEU A 31 -6.31 -4.25 10.75
N ILE A 32 -6.47 -4.72 9.52
CA ILE A 32 -6.89 -6.11 9.25
C ILE A 32 -5.89 -7.08 9.87
N GLU A 33 -4.58 -6.86 9.71
CA GLU A 33 -3.54 -7.68 10.33
C GLU A 33 -3.69 -7.76 11.86
N SER A 34 -3.90 -6.62 12.53
CA SER A 34 -4.13 -6.56 13.97
C SER A 34 -5.37 -7.37 14.40
N ILE A 35 -6.49 -7.24 13.67
CA ILE A 35 -7.72 -7.98 13.95
C ILE A 35 -7.51 -9.49 13.77
N LEU A 36 -6.86 -9.90 12.68
CA LEU A 36 -6.58 -11.32 12.39
C LEU A 36 -5.65 -11.97 13.43
N LEU A 37 -4.77 -11.19 14.06
CA LEU A 37 -3.88 -11.66 15.11
C LEU A 37 -4.59 -11.77 16.47
N THR A 38 -5.36 -10.74 16.84
CA THR A 38 -5.96 -10.62 18.18
C THR A 38 -7.22 -11.47 18.34
N HIS A 39 -8.05 -11.58 17.30
CA HIS A 39 -9.35 -12.25 17.39
C HIS A 39 -9.34 -13.68 16.85
N GLN A 40 -8.26 -14.10 16.16
CA GLN A 40 -8.13 -15.41 15.50
C GLN A 40 -9.40 -15.88 14.76
N PRO A 41 -9.97 -15.04 13.87
CA PRO A 41 -11.25 -15.31 13.23
C PRO A 41 -11.23 -16.57 12.38
N THR A 42 -12.39 -17.21 12.25
CA THR A 42 -12.63 -18.32 11.32
C THR A 42 -12.58 -17.85 9.86
N TRP A 43 -12.70 -18.78 8.91
CA TRP A 43 -12.81 -18.40 7.50
C TRP A 43 -14.03 -17.50 7.22
N ASP A 44 -15.19 -17.81 7.82
CA ASP A 44 -16.43 -17.07 7.62
C ASP A 44 -16.32 -15.62 8.15
N ASP A 45 -15.76 -15.44 9.35
CA ASP A 45 -15.53 -14.11 9.94
C ASP A 45 -14.56 -13.27 9.09
N ARG A 46 -13.56 -13.89 8.48
CA ARG A 46 -12.62 -13.20 7.56
C ARG A 46 -13.34 -12.70 6.32
N GLN A 47 -14.27 -13.49 5.76
CA GLN A 47 -15.07 -13.02 4.62
C GLN A 47 -15.97 -11.86 5.03
N GLN A 48 -16.61 -11.94 6.20
CA GLN A 48 -17.44 -10.86 6.73
C GLN A 48 -16.63 -9.57 6.96
N LEU A 49 -15.43 -9.69 7.52
CA LEU A 49 -14.51 -8.58 7.74
C LEU A 49 -14.13 -7.91 6.41
N LEU A 50 -13.70 -8.70 5.42
CA LEU A 50 -13.33 -8.18 4.10
C LEU A 50 -14.53 -7.54 3.39
N GLN A 51 -15.72 -8.14 3.48
CA GLN A 51 -16.95 -7.57 2.91
C GLN A 51 -17.37 -6.26 3.56
N THR A 52 -17.04 -6.09 4.85
CA THR A 52 -17.38 -4.88 5.60
C THR A 52 -16.41 -3.75 5.24
N LEU A 53 -15.11 -4.05 5.25
CA LEU A 53 -14.03 -3.06 5.15
C LEU A 53 -13.64 -2.69 3.72
N LEU A 54 -13.89 -3.56 2.74
CA LEU A 54 -13.51 -3.36 1.34
C LEU A 54 -14.74 -3.21 0.44
N THR A 55 -14.60 -2.45 -0.64
CA THR A 55 -15.55 -2.52 -1.76
C THR A 55 -15.41 -3.83 -2.52
N THR A 56 -16.39 -4.12 -3.38
CA THR A 56 -16.37 -5.32 -4.23
C THR A 56 -15.12 -5.37 -5.12
N GLU A 57 -14.72 -4.25 -5.70
CA GLU A 57 -13.57 -4.11 -6.60
C GLU A 57 -12.24 -4.23 -5.84
N GLU A 58 -12.16 -3.65 -4.65
CA GLU A 58 -11.00 -3.80 -3.75
C GLU A 58 -10.81 -5.25 -3.36
N ARG A 59 -11.89 -5.92 -2.95
CA ARG A 59 -11.88 -7.33 -2.58
C ARG A 59 -11.52 -8.23 -3.77
N GLN A 60 -12.03 -7.94 -4.97
CA GLN A 60 -11.65 -8.68 -6.18
C GLN A 60 -10.14 -8.56 -6.48
N ARG A 61 -9.56 -7.36 -6.31
CA ARG A 61 -8.11 -7.19 -6.45
C ARG A 61 -7.33 -8.01 -5.44
N VAL A 62 -7.78 -8.05 -4.18
CA VAL A 62 -7.18 -8.91 -3.14
C VAL A 62 -7.23 -10.37 -3.55
N TYR A 63 -8.37 -10.86 -4.05
CA TYR A 63 -8.53 -12.25 -4.50
C TYR A 63 -7.75 -12.58 -5.78
N LEU A 64 -7.36 -11.60 -6.58
CA LEU A 64 -6.45 -11.79 -7.72
C LEU A 64 -4.97 -11.81 -7.30
N GLU A 65 -4.61 -11.05 -6.25
CA GLU A 65 -3.23 -10.93 -5.78
C GLU A 65 -2.85 -12.02 -4.76
N ALA A 66 -3.77 -12.42 -3.88
CA ALA A 66 -3.50 -13.41 -2.83
C ALA A 66 -2.99 -14.75 -3.39
N PRO A 67 -3.63 -15.37 -4.41
CA PRO A 67 -3.19 -16.67 -4.95
C PRO A 67 -1.74 -16.69 -5.44
N LYS A 68 -1.21 -15.55 -5.90
CA LYS A 68 0.17 -15.41 -6.39
C LYS A 68 1.23 -15.60 -5.29
N ASN A 69 0.81 -15.67 -4.03
CA ASN A 69 1.67 -15.77 -2.85
C ASN A 69 1.46 -17.08 -2.08
N VAL A 70 0.68 -18.03 -2.61
CA VAL A 70 0.49 -19.35 -1.97
C VAL A 70 1.81 -20.12 -2.04
N PRO A 71 2.39 -20.57 -0.91
CA PRO A 71 3.61 -21.35 -0.94
C PRO A 71 3.36 -22.78 -1.42
N GLY A 72 4.19 -23.26 -2.35
CA GLY A 72 4.30 -24.66 -2.73
C GLY A 72 5.22 -25.45 -1.80
N ALA A 73 5.43 -26.73 -2.10
CA ALA A 73 6.24 -27.63 -1.27
C ALA A 73 7.71 -27.20 -1.09
N ASP A 74 8.27 -26.43 -2.03
CA ASP A 74 9.62 -25.88 -1.97
C ASP A 74 9.68 -24.49 -1.29
N GLY A 75 8.55 -24.02 -0.76
CA GLY A 75 8.39 -22.70 -0.14
C GLY A 75 8.27 -21.54 -1.14
N ARG A 76 8.37 -21.77 -2.46
CA ARG A 76 8.19 -20.74 -3.49
C ARG A 76 6.71 -20.63 -3.87
N PRO A 77 6.27 -19.49 -4.43
CA PRO A 77 4.90 -19.37 -4.89
C PRO A 77 4.52 -20.44 -5.93
N THR A 78 3.45 -21.18 -5.67
CA THR A 78 2.92 -22.18 -6.58
C THR A 78 1.96 -21.56 -7.61
N ARG A 79 1.76 -22.28 -8.72
CA ARG A 79 0.73 -21.99 -9.73
C ARG A 79 -0.28 -23.12 -9.87
N LEU A 80 -0.16 -24.16 -9.05
CA LEU A 80 -1.02 -25.33 -9.10
C LEU A 80 -2.40 -24.98 -8.51
N PRO A 81 -3.49 -25.09 -9.28
CA PRO A 81 -4.81 -24.66 -8.81
C PRO A 81 -5.30 -25.39 -7.56
N ASN A 82 -4.99 -26.68 -7.42
CA ASN A 82 -5.35 -27.48 -6.25
C ASN A 82 -4.64 -27.00 -4.98
N GLU A 83 -3.35 -26.64 -5.07
CA GLU A 83 -2.59 -26.13 -3.93
C GLU A 83 -3.07 -24.73 -3.51
N ILE A 84 -3.44 -23.90 -4.49
CA ILE A 84 -4.04 -22.59 -4.27
C ILE A 84 -5.39 -22.72 -3.56
N GLU A 85 -6.29 -23.57 -4.07
CA GLU A 85 -7.63 -23.76 -3.49
C GLU A 85 -7.54 -24.33 -2.07
N ASP A 86 -6.59 -25.22 -1.81
CA ASP A 86 -6.37 -25.81 -0.49
C ASP A 86 -5.94 -24.78 0.57
N VAL A 87 -5.24 -23.72 0.18
CA VAL A 87 -4.68 -22.69 1.07
C VAL A 87 -5.54 -21.43 1.13
N PHE A 88 -6.06 -21.00 -0.01
CA PHE A 88 -6.82 -19.76 -0.17
C PHE A 88 -8.14 -20.01 -0.93
N PRO A 89 -9.04 -20.82 -0.37
CA PRO A 89 -10.32 -21.14 -1.00
C PRO A 89 -11.22 -19.90 -1.04
N LEU A 90 -11.89 -19.71 -2.18
CA LEU A 90 -12.86 -18.64 -2.39
C LEU A 90 -14.26 -19.01 -1.87
N VAL A 91 -14.50 -20.30 -1.65
CA VAL A 91 -15.72 -20.84 -1.06
C VAL A 91 -15.42 -21.41 0.33
N ARG A 92 -16.46 -21.62 1.12
CA ARG A 92 -16.32 -22.12 2.49
C ARG A 92 -15.61 -23.48 2.51
N PRO A 93 -14.43 -23.60 3.13
CA PRO A 93 -13.70 -24.86 3.16
C PRO A 93 -14.26 -25.83 4.20
N THR A 94 -14.03 -27.11 3.99
CA THR A 94 -14.35 -28.20 4.93
C THR A 94 -13.16 -28.54 5.82
N TRP A 95 -12.40 -27.53 6.28
CA TRP A 95 -11.20 -27.77 7.09
C TRP A 95 -11.54 -28.42 8.43
N ASP A 96 -10.85 -29.52 8.74
CA ASP A 96 -10.96 -30.22 10.01
C ASP A 96 -9.93 -29.70 11.02
N TYR A 97 -10.34 -28.79 11.90
CA TYR A 97 -9.50 -28.18 12.92
C TYR A 97 -9.06 -29.13 14.04
N ASP A 98 -9.58 -30.36 14.10
CA ASP A 98 -9.10 -31.39 15.02
C ASP A 98 -7.81 -32.06 14.51
N THR A 99 -7.52 -31.92 13.21
CA THR A 99 -6.26 -32.35 12.61
C THR A 99 -5.18 -31.28 12.66
N VAL A 100 -3.91 -31.70 12.67
CA VAL A 100 -2.76 -30.77 12.53
C VAL A 100 -2.87 -29.98 11.22
N ALA A 101 -3.16 -30.68 10.12
CA ALA A 101 -3.29 -30.08 8.80
C ALA A 101 -4.38 -28.98 8.77
N GLY A 102 -5.56 -29.23 9.36
CA GLY A 102 -6.62 -28.22 9.42
C GLY A 102 -6.31 -27.05 10.33
N ARG A 103 -5.58 -27.26 11.44
CA ARG A 103 -5.10 -26.15 12.30
C ARG A 103 -4.13 -25.22 11.60
N GLU A 104 -3.31 -25.74 10.68
CA GLU A 104 -2.34 -24.94 9.92
C GLU A 104 -3.00 -24.09 8.81
N ARG A 105 -4.21 -24.45 8.36
CA ARG A 105 -4.91 -23.73 7.28
C ARG A 105 -5.21 -22.27 7.61
N LEU A 106 -5.64 -21.97 8.84
CA LEU A 106 -6.00 -20.61 9.23
C LEU A 106 -4.79 -19.65 9.24
N PRO A 107 -3.63 -20.01 9.83
CA PRO A 107 -2.40 -19.23 9.70
C PRO A 107 -1.94 -19.03 8.26
N LEU A 108 -1.95 -20.09 7.43
CA LEU A 108 -1.58 -20.02 6.01
C LEU A 108 -2.51 -19.08 5.23
N TYR A 109 -3.83 -19.23 5.39
CA TYR A 109 -4.81 -18.33 4.78
C TYR A 109 -4.59 -16.88 5.20
N ARG A 110 -4.29 -16.62 6.49
CA ARG A 110 -4.00 -15.27 6.99
C ARG A 110 -2.76 -14.70 6.29
N GLN A 111 -1.68 -15.46 6.19
CA GLN A 111 -0.45 -15.04 5.52
C GLN A 111 -0.71 -14.66 4.06
N VAL A 112 -1.41 -15.52 3.33
CA VAL A 112 -1.72 -15.31 1.90
C VAL A 112 -2.70 -14.14 1.73
N LEU A 113 -3.70 -13.99 2.62
CA LEU A 113 -4.60 -12.84 2.63
C LEU A 113 -3.86 -11.52 2.81
N LEU A 114 -2.94 -11.45 3.78
CA LEU A 114 -2.14 -10.26 4.03
C LEU A 114 -1.21 -9.92 2.86
N ALA A 115 -0.65 -10.94 2.20
CA ALA A 115 0.10 -10.73 0.96
C ALA A 115 -0.80 -10.20 -0.17
N GLY A 116 -2.01 -10.72 -0.29
CA GLY A 116 -3.02 -10.23 -1.25
C GLY A 116 -3.45 -8.80 -1.00
N LEU A 117 -3.67 -8.40 0.26
CA LEU A 117 -3.95 -7.02 0.65
C LEU A 117 -2.79 -6.09 0.29
N LYS A 118 -1.56 -6.49 0.63
CA LYS A 118 -0.35 -5.73 0.27
C LYS A 118 -0.20 -5.61 -1.24
N GLY A 119 -0.47 -6.67 -2.00
CA GLY A 119 -0.43 -6.68 -3.47
C GLY A 119 -1.51 -5.78 -4.07
N ALA A 120 -2.76 -5.90 -3.62
CA ALA A 120 -3.91 -5.16 -4.13
C ALA A 120 -3.84 -3.66 -3.79
N GLY A 121 -3.17 -3.33 -2.69
CA GLY A 121 -2.88 -1.96 -2.28
C GLY A 121 -1.78 -1.29 -3.10
N ARG A 122 -0.97 -2.05 -3.87
CA ARG A 122 0.02 -1.46 -4.78
C ARG A 122 -0.73 -0.79 -5.94
N ARG A 123 -0.68 0.53 -5.98
CA ARG A 123 -1.21 1.29 -7.11
C ARG A 123 -0.29 1.07 -8.31
N PRO A 124 -0.83 0.82 -9.52
CA PRO A 124 0.00 0.79 -10.72
C PRO A 124 0.71 2.13 -10.86
N THR A 125 1.99 2.10 -11.24
CA THR A 125 2.78 3.31 -11.42
C THR A 125 2.15 4.20 -12.50
N ASN A 126 1.72 5.39 -12.10
CA ASN A 126 1.17 6.41 -12.98
C ASN A 126 2.05 7.67 -12.94
N LEU A 127 3.20 7.59 -13.63
CA LEU A 127 4.12 8.72 -13.72
C LEU A 127 3.55 9.91 -14.48
N ALA A 128 2.51 9.72 -15.32
CA ALA A 128 1.84 10.83 -15.99
C ALA A 128 1.15 11.75 -14.98
N LYS A 129 0.48 11.18 -13.97
CA LYS A 129 -0.11 11.95 -12.88
C LYS A 129 0.93 12.62 -11.99
N VAL A 130 2.06 11.95 -11.73
CA VAL A 130 3.19 12.56 -11.00
C VAL A 130 3.73 13.76 -11.77
N ARG A 131 3.98 13.63 -13.09
CA ARG A 131 4.48 14.70 -13.96
C ARG A 131 3.54 15.90 -14.12
N ALA A 132 2.25 15.72 -13.81
CA ALA A 132 1.27 16.80 -13.82
C ALA A 132 1.35 17.69 -12.57
N ILE A 133 2.11 17.29 -11.54
CA ILE A 133 2.29 18.04 -10.30
C ILE A 133 3.40 19.05 -10.51
N VAL A 134 3.03 20.23 -11.01
CA VAL A 134 3.96 21.36 -11.17
C VAL A 134 3.79 22.38 -10.05
N GLN A 135 4.88 23.05 -9.66
CA GLN A 135 4.84 24.10 -8.65
C GLN A 135 4.01 25.29 -9.14
N GLY A 136 3.07 25.75 -8.32
CA GLY A 136 2.33 26.99 -8.57
C GLY A 136 3.20 28.23 -8.36
N LYS A 137 2.87 29.36 -9.01
CA LYS A 137 3.66 30.60 -8.89
C LYS A 137 3.76 31.12 -7.45
N GLU A 138 2.68 30.98 -6.69
CA GLU A 138 2.58 31.43 -5.28
C GLU A 138 2.84 30.29 -4.29
N GLU A 139 3.16 29.08 -4.78
CA GLU A 139 3.39 27.91 -3.94
C GLU A 139 4.86 27.87 -3.50
N THR A 140 5.08 27.80 -2.18
CA THR A 140 6.45 27.69 -1.65
C THR A 140 7.12 26.40 -2.12
N PRO A 141 8.46 26.39 -2.30
CA PRO A 141 9.18 25.18 -2.69
C PRO A 141 8.97 24.00 -1.73
N ALA A 142 8.88 24.27 -0.42
CA ALA A 142 8.59 23.24 0.57
C ALA A 142 7.16 22.67 0.42
N GLY A 143 6.15 23.53 0.21
CA GLY A 143 4.78 23.10 -0.05
C GLY A 143 4.66 22.26 -1.32
N PHE A 144 5.37 22.67 -2.37
CA PHE A 144 5.45 21.91 -3.61
C PHE A 144 6.11 20.54 -3.40
N LEU A 145 7.24 20.45 -2.69
CA LEU A 145 7.87 19.17 -2.40
C LEU A 145 6.94 18.22 -1.65
N GLN A 146 6.21 18.73 -0.65
CA GLN A 146 5.23 17.94 0.09
C GLN A 146 4.16 17.36 -0.86
N ARG A 147 3.57 18.19 -1.72
CA ARG A 147 2.56 17.76 -2.69
C ARG A 147 3.12 16.78 -3.72
N LEU A 148 4.38 16.93 -4.11
CA LEU A 148 5.07 15.99 -5.00
C LEU A 148 5.28 14.63 -4.32
N ILE A 149 5.73 14.61 -3.06
CA ILE A 149 5.88 13.37 -2.26
C ILE A 149 4.53 12.67 -2.10
N GLU A 150 3.48 13.43 -1.79
CA GLU A 150 2.10 12.91 -1.72
C GLU A 150 1.65 12.34 -3.06
N GLY A 151 1.97 13.01 -4.17
CA GLY A 151 1.74 12.51 -5.52
C GLY A 151 2.42 11.19 -5.82
N TYR A 152 3.69 11.04 -5.45
CA TYR A 152 4.40 9.76 -5.57
C TYR A 152 3.73 8.67 -4.72
N ARG A 153 3.44 8.94 -3.44
CA ARG A 153 2.72 7.99 -2.57
C ARG A 153 1.36 7.60 -3.15
N MET A 154 0.69 8.54 -3.81
CA MET A 154 -0.64 8.34 -4.37
C MET A 154 -0.62 7.63 -5.73
N TYR A 155 0.45 7.75 -6.51
CA TYR A 155 0.45 7.31 -7.91
C TYR A 155 1.58 6.33 -8.25
N THR A 156 2.41 5.95 -7.28
CA THR A 156 3.44 4.92 -7.47
C THR A 156 3.41 3.91 -6.32
N PRO A 157 3.93 2.68 -6.53
CA PRO A 157 3.91 1.62 -5.52
C PRO A 157 5.11 1.66 -4.56
N PHE A 158 6.04 2.61 -4.71
CA PHE A 158 7.29 2.67 -3.96
C PHE A 158 7.30 3.87 -3.01
N ASP A 159 8.09 3.76 -1.93
CA ASP A 159 8.29 4.89 -1.02
C ASP A 159 9.18 5.96 -1.70
N PRO A 160 8.67 7.19 -1.92
CA PRO A 160 9.47 8.26 -2.51
C PRO A 160 10.65 8.70 -1.62
N LEU A 161 10.66 8.33 -0.34
CA LEU A 161 11.74 8.67 0.58
C LEU A 161 12.81 7.58 0.70
N ALA A 162 12.62 6.43 0.06
CA ALA A 162 13.64 5.38 0.01
C ALA A 162 14.89 5.88 -0.74
N GLU A 163 16.08 5.50 -0.27
CA GLU A 163 17.36 5.97 -0.83
C GLU A 163 17.51 5.67 -2.32
N ASP A 164 17.02 4.51 -2.78
CA ASP A 164 17.03 4.11 -4.20
C ASP A 164 16.03 4.89 -5.07
N ARG A 165 15.10 5.64 -4.44
CA ARG A 165 14.05 6.43 -5.11
C ARG A 165 14.23 7.93 -4.98
N GLN A 166 15.09 8.40 -4.08
CA GLN A 166 15.41 9.83 -3.96
C GLN A 166 15.83 10.48 -5.29
N PRO A 167 16.66 9.86 -6.15
CA PRO A 167 17.03 10.47 -7.43
C PRO A 167 15.81 10.81 -8.32
N ASP A 168 14.78 9.96 -8.33
CA ASP A 168 13.56 10.19 -9.10
C ASP A 168 12.80 11.42 -8.59
N VAL A 169 12.70 11.57 -7.27
CA VAL A 169 12.02 12.71 -6.63
C VAL A 169 12.81 14.00 -6.83
N ILE A 170 14.14 13.95 -6.74
CA ILE A 170 15.04 15.09 -7.01
C ILE A 170 14.84 15.59 -8.44
N MET A 171 14.91 14.70 -9.42
CA MET A 171 14.73 15.06 -10.83
C MET A 171 13.34 15.64 -11.10
N SER A 172 12.31 15.06 -10.47
CA SER A 172 10.96 15.59 -10.52
C SER A 172 10.85 16.97 -9.90
N PHE A 173 11.42 17.21 -8.72
CA PHE A 173 11.41 18.50 -8.06
C PHE A 173 12.07 19.56 -8.95
N ILE A 174 13.28 19.32 -9.45
CA ILE A 174 13.99 20.26 -10.34
C ILE A 174 13.16 20.55 -11.60
N GLY A 175 12.67 19.51 -12.29
CA GLY A 175 11.99 19.65 -13.57
C GLY A 175 10.59 20.30 -13.47
N GLN A 176 9.90 20.10 -12.35
CA GLN A 176 8.51 20.51 -12.16
C GLN A 176 8.36 21.75 -11.26
N SER A 177 9.46 22.29 -10.72
CA SER A 177 9.48 23.62 -10.10
C SER A 177 9.09 24.74 -11.07
N ALA A 178 8.73 25.90 -10.51
CA ALA A 178 8.45 27.12 -11.26
C ALA A 178 9.65 27.49 -12.15
N SER A 179 9.40 28.20 -13.26
CA SER A 179 10.39 28.36 -14.33
C SER A 179 11.70 29.01 -13.88
N ASP A 180 11.62 30.04 -13.04
CA ASP A 180 12.75 30.76 -12.44
C ASP A 180 13.56 29.86 -11.49
N ILE A 181 12.88 29.13 -10.60
CA ILE A 181 13.47 28.16 -9.68
C ILE A 181 14.15 27.03 -10.46
N ARG A 182 13.43 26.41 -11.40
CA ARG A 182 13.96 25.33 -12.25
C ARG A 182 15.24 25.77 -12.97
N ASN A 183 15.23 26.97 -13.57
CA ASN A 183 16.40 27.51 -14.26
C ASN A 183 17.60 27.69 -13.32
N LYS A 184 17.36 28.09 -12.06
CA LYS A 184 18.42 28.19 -11.05
C LYS A 184 18.96 26.81 -10.65
N LEU A 185 18.07 25.87 -10.34
CA LEU A 185 18.44 24.53 -9.88
C LEU A 185 19.20 23.73 -10.95
N GLN A 186 18.81 23.85 -12.22
CA GLN A 186 19.49 23.19 -13.35
C GLN A 186 20.93 23.70 -13.59
N ARG A 187 21.27 24.88 -13.08
CA ARG A 187 22.61 25.49 -13.21
C ARG A 187 23.51 25.25 -12.01
N LEU A 188 23.06 24.48 -11.01
CA LEU A 188 23.90 24.12 -9.87
C LEU A 188 24.98 23.15 -10.33
N GLU A 189 26.24 23.47 -10.04
CA GLU A 189 27.35 22.54 -10.21
C GLU A 189 27.33 21.50 -9.08
N GLY A 190 27.68 20.26 -9.39
CA GLY A 190 27.75 19.19 -8.38
C GLY A 190 26.40 18.68 -7.87
N LEU A 191 25.34 18.70 -8.70
CA LEU A 191 24.00 18.21 -8.36
C LEU A 191 23.97 16.83 -7.68
N GLN A 192 24.93 15.95 -7.98
CA GLN A 192 25.05 14.61 -7.37
C GLN A 192 25.28 14.65 -5.83
N GLY A 193 25.79 15.75 -5.29
CA GLY A 193 26.02 15.93 -3.85
C GLY A 193 24.85 16.60 -3.10
N TYR A 194 23.78 17.00 -3.80
CA TYR A 194 22.67 17.70 -3.19
C TYR A 194 21.63 16.72 -2.64
N THR A 195 21.18 16.96 -1.41
CA THR A 195 19.98 16.33 -0.87
C THR A 195 18.73 17.09 -1.33
N LEU A 196 17.55 16.46 -1.20
CA LEU A 196 16.26 17.15 -1.38
C LEU A 196 16.15 18.42 -0.53
N GLN A 197 16.65 18.40 0.71
CA GLN A 197 16.61 19.56 1.60
C GLN A 197 17.49 20.70 1.11
N ASP A 198 18.66 20.39 0.53
CA ASP A 198 19.55 21.42 -0.03
C ASP A 198 18.91 22.09 -1.25
N LEU A 199 18.25 21.31 -2.11
CA LEU A 199 17.53 21.85 -3.27
C LEU A 199 16.34 22.72 -2.87
N VAL A 200 15.61 22.36 -1.80
CA VAL A 200 14.54 23.21 -1.26
C VAL A 200 15.10 24.55 -0.77
N LYS A 201 16.23 24.55 -0.03
CA LYS A 201 16.87 25.79 0.42
C LYS A 201 17.31 26.68 -0.75
N GLU A 202 17.88 26.10 -1.81
CA GLU A 202 18.25 26.87 -3.01
C GLU A 202 17.02 27.41 -3.75
N ALA A 203 15.93 26.65 -3.80
CA ALA A 203 14.67 27.09 -4.38
C ALA A 203 14.02 28.24 -3.57
N GLU A 204 14.06 28.17 -2.24
CA GLU A 204 13.52 29.21 -1.36
C GLU A 204 14.26 30.54 -1.51
N LYS A 205 15.57 30.51 -1.76
CA LYS A 205 16.36 31.72 -2.08
C LYS A 205 15.92 32.42 -3.36
N VAL A 206 15.27 31.70 -4.29
CA VAL A 206 14.73 32.28 -5.53
C VAL A 206 13.30 32.74 -5.29
N PHE A 207 12.48 31.93 -4.62
CA PHE A 207 11.08 32.25 -4.32
C PHE A 207 10.91 33.49 -3.44
N ASN A 208 11.83 33.70 -2.48
CA ASN A 208 11.77 34.82 -1.53
C ASN A 208 12.48 36.11 -2.05
N LYS A 209 12.88 36.15 -3.31
CA LYS A 209 13.46 37.34 -3.95
C LYS A 209 12.40 38.16 -4.65
#